data_AF-A0A225VE40-F1
#
_entry.id   AF-A0A225VE40-F1
#
_cell.length_a   1.000
_cell.length_b   1.000
_cell.length_c   1.000
_cell.angle_alpha   90.00
_cell.angle_beta   90.00
_cell.angle_gamma   90.00
#
_symmetry.space_group_name_H-M   'P 1'
#
loop_
_entity.id
_entity.type
_entity.pdbx_description
1 polymer ?
#
loop_
_entity_poly.entity_id
_entity_poly.type
_entity_poly.pdbx_seq_one_letter_code
_entity_poly.pdbx_strand_id
1 'polypeptide(L)'
;MTKNSGICRVLYALLPDNYFKCKYCSPVRRQQPSSGYGNLISHLRDKHPEYEADYVAYTGSLATSLHSFDFVSDKIANIYHWMEWVVDRNMSLSEVDHPLTRSMSRLKPISSKTLKST
;
A
#
# COMPACT_ATOMS: atom_id res chain seq x y z
N MET A 1 7.53 -11.72 6.85
CA MET A 1 8.56 -11.80 5.79
C MET A 1 8.06 -11.03 4.57
N THR A 2 8.83 -10.05 4.12
CA THR A 2 8.52 -9.29 2.91
C THR A 2 8.66 -10.20 1.68
N LYS A 3 7.64 -10.26 0.81
CA LYS A 3 7.71 -11.07 -0.41
C LYS A 3 8.61 -10.39 -1.45
N ASN A 4 9.55 -11.12 -2.02
CA ASN A 4 10.46 -10.64 -3.08
C ASN A 4 9.72 -10.00 -4.27
N SER A 5 8.53 -10.51 -4.60
CA SER A 5 7.67 -9.94 -5.64
C SER A 5 7.21 -8.52 -5.32
N GLY A 6 6.89 -8.23 -4.06
CA GLY A 6 6.50 -6.90 -3.60
C GLY A 6 7.66 -5.90 -3.71
N ILE A 7 8.84 -6.31 -3.26
CA ILE A 7 10.07 -5.52 -3.38
C ILE A 7 10.36 -5.21 -4.85
N CYS A 8 10.32 -6.23 -5.72
CA CYS A 8 10.62 -6.04 -7.14
C CYS A 8 9.59 -5.12 -7.82
N ARG A 9 8.30 -5.22 -7.47
CA ARG A 9 7.26 -4.33 -8.00
C ARG A 9 7.49 -2.86 -7.65
N VAL A 10 8.01 -2.59 -6.46
CA VAL A 10 8.25 -1.22 -5.98
C VAL A 10 9.57 -0.67 -6.54
N LEU A 11 10.63 -1.46 -6.54
CA LEU A 11 12.00 -0.98 -6.81
C LEU A 11 12.45 -1.16 -8.27
N TYR A 12 11.63 -1.81 -9.09
CA TYR A 12 11.84 -1.91 -10.53
C TYR A 12 10.64 -1.38 -11.31
N ALA A 13 10.89 -0.90 -12.53
CA ALA A 13 9.86 -0.76 -13.54
C ALA A 13 9.77 -2.06 -14.35
N LEU A 14 8.58 -2.64 -14.43
CA LEU A 14 8.31 -3.80 -15.29
C LEU A 14 8.29 -3.35 -16.75
N LEU A 15 9.05 -4.05 -17.58
CA LEU A 15 9.07 -3.93 -19.03
C LEU A 15 8.49 -5.22 -19.66
N PRO A 16 8.17 -5.21 -20.97
CA PRO A 16 7.73 -6.41 -21.68
C PRO A 16 8.72 -7.58 -21.53
N ASP A 17 8.27 -8.80 -21.82
CA ASP A 17 9.11 -10.01 -21.85
C ASP A 17 9.89 -10.31 -20.55
N ASN A 18 9.31 -9.94 -19.41
CA ASN A 18 9.90 -10.11 -18.08
C ASN A 18 11.24 -9.39 -17.90
N TYR A 19 11.39 -8.23 -18.53
CA TYR A 19 12.50 -7.32 -18.24
C TYR A 19 12.13 -6.36 -17.11
N PHE A 20 13.11 -6.02 -16.30
CA PHE A 20 12.94 -5.16 -15.13
C PHE A 20 14.03 -4.10 -15.13
N LYS A 21 13.64 -2.82 -15.15
CA LYS A 21 14.57 -1.69 -15.06
C LYS A 21 14.72 -1.27 -13.60
N CYS A 22 15.93 -1.35 -13.06
CA CYS A 22 16.21 -0.92 -11.69
C CYS A 22 15.96 0.59 -11.54
N LYS A 23 15.18 1.01 -10.55
CA LYS A 23 14.89 2.45 -10.35
C LYS A 23 16.08 3.24 -9.80
N TYR A 24 17.01 2.59 -9.10
CA TYR A 24 18.20 3.25 -8.55
C TYR A 24 19.25 3.55 -9.61
N CYS A 25 19.68 2.53 -10.36
CA CYS A 25 20.81 2.66 -11.27
C CYS A 25 20.42 2.69 -12.75
N SER A 26 19.18 2.34 -13.11
CA SER A 26 18.66 2.22 -14.49
C SER A 26 19.05 1.02 -15.37
N PRO A 27 19.94 0.05 -15.04
CA PRO A 27 20.11 -1.14 -15.87
C PRO A 27 18.83 -1.97 -15.94
N VAL A 28 18.63 -2.54 -17.12
CA VAL A 28 17.56 -3.49 -17.40
C VAL A 28 18.08 -4.90 -17.16
N ARG A 29 17.32 -5.72 -16.44
CA ARG A 29 17.61 -7.13 -16.20
C ARG A 29 16.44 -8.01 -16.59
N ARG A 30 16.72 -9.11 -17.27
CA ARG A 30 15.71 -10.14 -17.54
C ARG A 30 15.51 -10.99 -16.29
N GLN A 31 14.27 -11.24 -15.93
CA GLN A 31 13.93 -12.20 -14.90
C GLN A 31 14.35 -13.61 -15.35
N GLN A 32 14.94 -14.39 -14.45
CA GLN A 32 15.31 -15.76 -14.77
C GLN A 32 14.07 -16.69 -14.71
N PRO A 33 13.78 -17.48 -15.75
CA PRO A 33 12.56 -18.31 -15.85
C PRO A 33 12.34 -19.30 -14.69
N SER A 34 13.38 -19.66 -13.94
CA SER A 34 13.32 -20.65 -12.86
C SER A 34 13.69 -20.11 -11.46
N SER A 35 14.20 -18.88 -11.36
CA SER A 35 14.62 -18.27 -10.08
C SER A 35 13.54 -17.38 -9.47
N GLY A 36 12.45 -17.14 -10.20
CA GLY A 36 11.47 -16.13 -9.82
C GLY A 36 12.14 -14.76 -9.74
N TYR A 37 12.14 -14.15 -8.55
CA TYR A 37 12.74 -12.82 -8.32
C TYR A 37 14.18 -12.86 -7.77
N GLY A 38 14.77 -14.05 -7.59
CA GLY A 38 16.05 -14.21 -6.90
C GLY A 38 17.19 -13.40 -7.53
N ASN A 39 17.27 -13.36 -8.86
CA ASN A 39 18.29 -12.61 -9.57
C ASN A 39 18.14 -11.09 -9.44
N LEU A 40 16.90 -10.59 -9.32
CA LEU A 40 16.63 -9.17 -9.08
C LEU A 40 16.96 -8.80 -7.63
N ILE A 41 16.56 -9.62 -6.66
CA ILE A 41 16.92 -9.41 -5.26
C ILE A 41 18.44 -9.46 -5.05
N SER A 42 19.15 -10.40 -5.69
CA SER A 42 20.62 -10.41 -5.59
C SER A 42 21.23 -9.14 -6.15
N HIS A 43 20.71 -8.61 -7.26
CA HIS A 43 21.17 -7.30 -7.76
C HIS A 43 21.00 -6.19 -6.72
N LEU A 44 19.83 -6.11 -6.09
CA LEU A 44 19.56 -5.09 -5.06
C LEU A 44 20.54 -5.26 -3.89
N ARG A 45 20.69 -6.47 -3.36
CA ARG A 45 21.64 -6.74 -2.27
C ARG A 45 23.09 -6.36 -2.63
N ASP A 46 23.52 -6.62 -3.86
CA ASP A 46 24.91 -6.41 -4.27
C ASP A 46 25.22 -4.95 -4.63
N LYS A 47 24.23 -4.16 -5.05
CA LYS A 47 24.42 -2.79 -5.58
C LYS A 47 23.69 -1.70 -4.80
N HIS A 48 22.69 -2.05 -4.00
CA HIS A 48 21.80 -1.17 -3.25
C HIS A 48 21.52 -1.78 -1.87
N PRO A 49 22.51 -1.93 -0.98
CA PRO A 49 22.33 -2.59 0.32
C PRO A 49 21.23 -1.96 1.19
N GLU A 50 20.91 -0.69 0.97
CA GLU A 50 19.84 0.07 1.62
C GLU A 50 18.42 -0.24 1.11
N TYR A 51 18.26 -1.07 0.08
CA TYR A 51 16.98 -1.25 -0.63
C TYR A 51 15.80 -1.67 0.27
N GLU A 52 16.07 -2.38 1.36
CA GLU A 52 15.03 -2.82 2.31
C GLU A 52 14.45 -1.64 3.08
N ALA A 53 15.28 -0.69 3.51
CA ALA A 53 14.83 0.51 4.18
C ALA A 53 13.98 1.38 3.25
N ASP A 54 14.41 1.52 1.99
CA ASP A 54 13.66 2.26 0.97
C ASP A 54 12.31 1.60 0.64
N TYR A 55 12.27 0.26 0.59
CA TYR A 55 11.02 -0.48 0.43
C TYR A 55 10.08 -0.26 1.63
N VAL A 56 10.59 -0.28 2.86
CA VAL A 56 9.80 -0.02 4.07
C VAL A 56 9.29 1.42 4.08
N ALA A 57 10.14 2.39 3.76
CA ALA A 57 9.74 3.80 3.67
C ALA A 57 8.65 4.00 2.60
N TYR A 58 8.82 3.40 1.42
CA TYR A 58 7.82 3.45 0.36
C TYR A 58 6.50 2.83 0.80
N THR A 59 6.51 1.60 1.32
CA THR A 59 5.29 0.91 1.75
C THR A 59 4.63 1.59 2.95
N GLY A 60 5.40 2.20 3.85
CA GLY A 60 4.89 3.04 4.93
C GLY A 60 4.16 4.28 4.41
N SER A 61 4.73 4.98 3.43
CA SER A 61 4.07 6.13 2.78
C SER A 61 2.80 5.74 2.01
N LEU A 62 2.78 4.51 1.50
CA LEU A 62 1.67 3.97 0.72
C LEU A 62 0.47 3.58 1.61
N ALA A 63 0.75 3.09 2.83
CA ALA A 63 -0.28 2.80 3.83
C ALA A 63 -1.08 4.04 4.25
N THR A 64 -0.54 5.24 4.01
CA THR A 64 -1.22 6.52 4.26
C THR A 64 -2.20 6.90 3.14
N SER A 65 -2.30 6.15 2.04
CA SER A 65 -3.21 6.49 0.94
C SER A 65 -3.93 5.27 0.36
N LEU A 66 -5.26 5.27 0.47
CA LEU A 66 -6.15 4.32 -0.20
C LEU A 66 -5.95 4.26 -1.73
N HIS A 67 -5.56 5.37 -2.35
CA HIS A 67 -5.39 5.48 -3.81
C HIS A 67 -4.27 4.60 -4.37
N SER A 68 -3.42 4.07 -3.50
CA SER A 68 -2.33 3.16 -3.89
C SER A 68 -2.76 1.75 -4.26
N PHE A 69 -4.01 1.39 -3.98
CA PHE A 69 -4.56 0.09 -4.30
C PHE A 69 -5.35 0.20 -5.61
N ASP A 70 -4.89 -0.49 -6.65
CA ASP A 70 -5.50 -0.47 -8.00
C ASP A 70 -6.98 -0.87 -8.01
N PHE A 71 -7.44 -1.60 -6.98
CA PHE A 71 -8.84 -1.97 -6.81
C PHE A 71 -9.27 -1.84 -5.36
N VAL A 72 -9.93 -0.72 -5.03
CA VAL A 72 -10.59 -0.50 -3.74
C VAL A 72 -12.09 -0.57 -3.97
N SER A 73 -12.78 -1.48 -3.27
CA SER A 73 -14.25 -1.48 -3.30
C SER A 73 -14.80 -0.24 -2.59
N ASP A 74 -15.94 0.28 -3.05
CA ASP A 74 -16.66 1.39 -2.39
C ASP A 74 -16.84 1.18 -0.88
N LYS A 75 -17.01 -0.08 -0.45
CA LYS A 75 -17.14 -0.45 0.95
C LYS A 75 -15.87 -0.15 1.74
N ILE A 76 -14.70 -0.53 1.20
CA ILE A 76 -13.40 -0.30 1.84
C ILE A 76 -13.09 1.20 1.86
N ALA A 77 -13.34 1.89 0.73
CA ALA A 77 -13.19 3.34 0.64
C ALA A 77 -14.02 4.06 1.71
N ASN A 78 -15.29 3.66 1.86
CA ASN A 78 -16.18 4.25 2.83
C ASN A 78 -15.72 4.02 4.28
N ILE A 79 -15.23 2.82 4.63
CA ILE A 79 -14.73 2.52 5.98
C ILE A 79 -13.49 3.37 6.30
N TYR A 80 -12.56 3.48 5.36
CA TYR A 80 -11.36 4.28 5.54
C TYR A 80 -11.67 5.76 5.73
N HIS A 81 -12.56 6.35 4.94
CA HIS A 81 -12.94 7.76 5.14
C HIS A 81 -13.59 8.02 6.51
N TRP A 82 -14.30 7.03 7.06
CA TRP A 82 -14.75 7.10 8.46
C TRP A 82 -13.58 6.99 9.46
N MET A 83 -12.55 6.17 9.17
CA MET A 83 -11.33 6.12 9.99
C MET A 83 -10.58 7.45 9.95
N GLU A 84 -10.31 8.02 8.78
CA GLU A 84 -9.66 9.34 8.64
C GLU A 84 -10.43 10.40 9.44
N TRP A 85 -11.76 10.46 9.26
CA TRP A 85 -12.60 11.41 9.99
C TRP A 85 -12.43 11.31 11.50
N VAL A 86 -12.45 10.10 12.06
CA VAL A 86 -12.40 9.89 13.52
C VAL A 86 -10.97 9.99 14.06
N VAL A 87 -10.00 9.36 13.40
CA VAL A 87 -8.60 9.25 13.85
C VAL A 87 -7.86 10.57 13.64
N ASP A 88 -7.92 11.17 12.46
CA ASP A 88 -7.15 12.39 12.16
C ASP A 88 -7.64 13.60 12.95
N ARG A 89 -8.93 13.59 13.33
CA ARG A 89 -9.54 14.62 14.19
C ARG A 89 -9.57 14.22 15.66
N ASN A 90 -9.00 13.07 16.03
CA ASN A 90 -8.95 12.55 17.39
C ASN A 90 -10.32 12.56 18.11
N MET A 91 -11.37 12.12 17.41
CA MET A 91 -12.73 12.02 17.94
C MET A 91 -13.01 10.62 18.50
N SER A 92 -14.09 10.49 19.27
CA SER A 92 -14.56 9.18 19.73
C SER A 92 -15.03 8.32 18.57
N LEU A 93 -14.79 7.00 18.62
CA LEU A 93 -15.36 6.04 17.66
C LEU A 93 -16.90 6.06 17.66
N SER A 94 -17.56 6.51 18.74
CA SER A 94 -19.02 6.67 18.79
C SER A 94 -19.55 7.78 17.87
N GLU A 95 -18.67 8.65 17.36
CA GLU A 95 -19.02 9.76 16.47
C GLU A 95 -19.69 9.28 15.18
N VAL A 96 -19.31 8.09 14.67
CA VAL A 96 -19.93 7.50 13.46
C VAL A 96 -21.38 7.06 13.69
N ASP A 97 -21.76 6.83 14.96
CA ASP A 97 -23.14 6.51 15.36
C ASP A 97 -23.95 7.77 15.69
N HIS A 98 -23.29 8.94 15.81
CA HIS A 98 -23.94 10.16 16.24
C HIS A 98 -24.95 10.65 15.18
N PRO A 99 -26.23 10.90 15.55
CA PRO A 99 -27.29 11.21 14.58
C PRO A 99 -27.01 12.42 13.71
N LEU A 100 -26.48 13.51 14.29
CA LEU A 100 -26.14 14.71 13.55
C LEU A 100 -25.04 14.44 12.52
N THR A 101 -24.03 13.68 12.90
CA THR A 101 -22.88 13.33 12.06
C THR A 101 -23.30 12.46 10.90
N ARG A 102 -24.21 11.51 11.13
CA ARG A 102 -24.84 10.71 10.07
C ARG A 102 -25.68 11.55 9.12
N SER A 103 -26.41 12.55 9.63
CA SER A 103 -27.25 13.42 8.80
C SER A 103 -26.47 14.38 7.92
N MET A 104 -25.29 14.83 8.38
CA MET A 104 -24.44 15.77 7.65
C MET A 104 -23.40 15.07 6.76
N SER A 105 -23.02 13.84 7.09
CA SER A 105 -22.03 13.08 6.33
C SER A 105 -22.61 12.58 5.00
N ARG A 106 -21.79 12.65 3.95
CA ARG A 106 -22.06 12.01 2.65
C ARG A 106 -21.63 10.55 2.60
N LEU A 107 -20.93 10.06 3.63
CA LEU A 107 -20.46 8.68 3.70
C LEU A 107 -21.62 7.73 3.98
N LYS A 108 -21.58 6.53 3.41
CA LYS A 108 -22.55 5.47 3.73
C LYS A 108 -22.44 5.17 5.23
N PRO A 109 -23.57 5.13 5.96
CA PRO A 109 -23.50 4.98 7.41
C PRO A 109 -22.89 3.63 7.83
N ILE A 110 -21.96 3.66 8.78
CA ILE A 110 -21.37 2.47 9.42
C ILE A 110 -21.70 2.47 10.92
N SER A 111 -21.29 1.44 11.67
CA SER A 111 -21.40 1.42 13.13
C SER A 111 -20.04 1.51 13.79
N SER A 112 -19.95 2.06 15.01
CA SER A 112 -18.69 2.02 15.78
C SER A 112 -18.20 0.60 16.00
N LYS A 113 -19.11 -0.39 16.09
CA LYS A 113 -18.77 -1.81 16.18
C LYS A 113 -18.04 -2.31 14.93
N THR A 114 -18.49 -1.87 13.75
CA THR A 114 -17.83 -2.19 12.47
C THR A 114 -16.43 -1.59 12.43
N LEU A 115 -16.30 -0.32 12.84
CA LEU A 115 -15.02 0.38 12.84
C LEU A 115 -14.01 -0.25 13.81
N LYS A 116 -14.46 -0.70 14.99
CA LYS A 116 -13.63 -1.44 15.98
C LYS A 116 -13.18 -2.82 15.53
N SER A 117 -13.89 -3.42 14.59
CA SER A 117 -13.66 -4.79 14.12
C SER A 117 -12.92 -4.84 12.78
N THR A 118 -12.52 -3.68 12.24
CA THR A 118 -11.71 -3.60 11.02
C THR A 118 -10.24 -3.76 11.38
#